data_AF-A0A428YXR9-F1
#
_entry.id   AF-A0A428YXR9-F1
#
_cell.length_a   1.000
_cell.length_b   1.000
_cell.length_c   1.000
_cell.angle_alpha   90.00
_cell.angle_beta   90.00
_cell.angle_gamma   90.00
#
_symmetry.space_group_name_H-M   'P 1'
#
loop_
_entity.id
_entity.type
_entity.pdbx_description
1 polymer ?
#
loop_
_entity_poly.entity_id
_entity_poly.type
_entity_poly.pdbx_seq_one_letter_code
_entity_poly.pdbx_strand_id
1 'polypeptide(L)'
;MAVATAAVLEDGMGARLPRPVRGALIDVAVACNDTVVALNAADVELLRALAARAALHSGPAPSPWRPQCVDDLVKCADAQRDRLASVLARIAAPYAVYVSRVASDVVAGRSPSVPDVALVRPSELIADADRLLPAVTFREVHEALADQNAEVAAARIALFAIIEDERRARSAIRYDDPASAAHYGMDIEGEMIEFPEALLTYASTLAWAVGVFTCAE
;
A
#
# COMPACT_ATOMS: atom_id res chain seq x y z
N MET A 1 10.04 10.27 -11.87
CA MET A 1 9.65 9.78 -10.53
C MET A 1 10.35 8.45 -10.34
N ALA A 2 11.36 8.40 -9.47
CA ALA A 2 12.09 7.16 -9.23
C ALA A 2 11.32 6.35 -8.19
N VAL A 3 10.72 5.24 -8.61
CA VAL A 3 10.18 4.25 -7.67
C VAL A 3 11.38 3.54 -7.06
N ALA A 4 11.52 3.67 -5.74
CA ALA A 4 12.43 2.81 -5.00
C ALA A 4 11.94 1.37 -5.21
N THR A 5 12.63 0.63 -6.08
CA THR A 5 12.59 -0.83 -6.07
C THR A 5 12.80 -1.25 -4.63
N ALA A 6 11.75 -1.77 -4.00
CA ALA A 6 11.81 -2.33 -2.66
C ALA A 6 13.03 -3.25 -2.63
N ALA A 7 13.99 -2.92 -1.76
CA ALA A 7 15.23 -3.65 -1.64
C ALA A 7 14.90 -5.12 -1.45
N VAL A 8 15.18 -5.92 -2.48
CA VAL A 8 15.13 -7.37 -2.38
C VAL A 8 16.09 -7.73 -1.27
N LEU A 9 15.55 -8.21 -0.15
CA LEU A 9 16.31 -8.68 1.00
C LEU A 9 17.40 -9.63 0.48
N GLU A 10 18.67 -9.21 0.55
CA GLU A 10 19.80 -10.07 0.16
C GLU A 10 19.73 -11.39 0.94
N ASP A 11 20.14 -12.49 0.30
CA ASP A 11 20.04 -13.89 0.77
C ASP A 11 20.76 -14.21 2.11
N GLY A 12 21.34 -13.21 2.79
CA GLY A 12 21.90 -13.30 4.14
C GLY A 12 21.26 -12.37 5.18
N MET A 13 20.41 -11.43 4.76
CA MET A 13 19.65 -10.49 5.60
C MET A 13 18.25 -11.04 5.91
N GLY A 14 18.04 -12.33 5.67
CA GLY A 14 16.82 -13.04 6.04
C GLY A 14 16.78 -13.21 7.55
N ALA A 15 16.08 -12.28 8.21
CA ALA A 15 15.60 -12.31 9.59
C ALA A 15 15.65 -13.71 10.22
N ARG A 16 16.16 -13.85 11.45
CA ARG A 16 16.11 -15.11 12.26
C ARG A 16 14.67 -15.52 12.64
N LEU A 17 13.69 -15.15 11.82
CA LEU A 17 12.31 -15.57 11.89
C LEU A 17 12.15 -17.04 11.47
N PRO A 18 11.12 -17.73 11.98
CA PRO A 18 10.75 -19.04 11.46
C PRO A 18 10.53 -18.99 9.95
N ARG A 19 11.05 -19.99 9.22
CA ARG A 19 10.85 -20.13 7.76
C ARG A 19 9.40 -19.88 7.28
N PRO A 20 8.35 -20.41 7.92
CA PRO A 20 6.99 -20.19 7.43
C PRO A 20 6.52 -18.73 7.61
N VAL A 21 7.03 -18.02 8.62
CA VAL A 21 6.76 -16.57 8.80
C VAL A 21 7.45 -15.76 7.73
N ARG A 22 8.73 -16.04 7.48
CA ARG A 22 9.49 -15.35 6.42
C ARG A 22 8.91 -15.59 5.04
N GLY A 23 8.51 -16.83 4.73
CA GLY A 23 7.87 -17.16 3.46
C GLY A 23 6.58 -16.36 3.24
N ALA A 24 5.69 -16.34 4.23
CA ALA A 24 4.45 -15.58 4.15
C ALA A 24 4.68 -14.06 3.99
N LEU A 25 5.67 -13.48 4.68
CA LEU A 25 6.03 -12.07 4.51
C LEU A 25 6.51 -11.75 3.08
N ILE A 26 7.36 -12.62 2.51
CA ILE A 26 7.85 -12.46 1.14
C ILE A 26 6.71 -12.61 0.13
N ASP A 27 5.87 -13.63 0.28
CA ASP A 27 4.76 -13.89 -0.65
C ASP A 27 3.80 -12.69 -0.73
N VAL A 28 3.46 -12.10 0.43
CA VAL A 28 2.59 -10.93 0.49
C VAL A 28 3.30 -9.67 -0.04
N ALA A 29 4.59 -9.48 0.24
CA ALA A 29 5.38 -8.38 -0.32
C ALA A 29 5.47 -8.45 -1.85
N VAL A 30 5.63 -9.65 -2.42
CA VAL A 30 5.60 -9.88 -3.87
C VAL A 30 4.23 -9.52 -4.44
N ALA A 31 3.14 -9.96 -3.82
CA ALA A 31 1.79 -9.62 -4.27
C ALA A 31 1.51 -8.10 -4.24
N CYS A 32 1.98 -7.40 -3.19
CA CYS A 32 1.95 -5.95 -3.13
C CYS A 32 2.74 -5.32 -4.29
N ASN A 33 3.96 -5.79 -4.54
CA ASN A 33 4.82 -5.27 -5.59
C ASN A 33 4.21 -5.47 -6.99
N ASP A 34 3.66 -6.65 -7.28
CA ASP A 34 2.97 -6.93 -8.55
C ASP A 34 1.79 -5.97 -8.76
N THR A 35 1.06 -5.67 -7.68
CA THR A 35 -0.06 -4.72 -7.72
C THR A 35 0.41 -3.29 -7.95
N VAL A 36 1.51 -2.86 -7.32
CA VAL A 36 2.13 -1.55 -7.56
C VAL A 36 2.60 -1.42 -9.01
N VAL A 37 3.19 -2.47 -9.59
CA VAL A 37 3.57 -2.47 -11.01
C VAL A 37 2.35 -2.29 -11.91
N ALA A 38 1.25 -3.00 -11.63
CA ALA A 38 0.00 -2.84 -12.38
C ALA A 38 -0.59 -1.43 -12.23
N LEU A 39 -0.54 -0.85 -11.03
CA LEU A 39 -1.01 0.50 -10.74
C LEU A 39 -0.21 1.57 -11.49
N ASN A 40 1.12 1.46 -11.47
CA ASN A 40 2.01 2.32 -12.26
C ASN A 40 1.71 2.23 -13.77
N ALA A 41 1.41 1.04 -14.28
CA ALA A 41 1.00 0.87 -15.67
C ALA A 41 -0.33 1.57 -15.96
N ALA A 42 -1.31 1.48 -15.06
CA ALA A 42 -2.59 2.18 -15.19
C ALA A 42 -2.43 3.71 -15.14
N ASP A 43 -1.55 4.24 -14.29
CA ASP A 43 -1.23 5.67 -14.26
C ASP A 43 -0.67 6.17 -15.58
N VAL A 44 0.23 5.39 -16.20
CA VAL A 44 0.77 5.71 -17.53
C VAL A 44 -0.33 5.75 -18.60
N GLU A 45 -1.26 4.80 -18.57
CA GLU A 45 -2.39 4.80 -19.51
C GLU A 45 -3.36 5.97 -19.26
N LEU A 46 -3.62 6.34 -18.01
CA LEU A 46 -4.41 7.51 -17.66
C LEU A 46 -3.75 8.80 -18.19
N LEU A 47 -2.44 8.96 -17.98
CA LEU A 47 -1.69 10.11 -18.51
C LEU A 47 -1.75 10.17 -20.05
N ARG A 48 -1.67 9.02 -20.74
CA ARG A 48 -1.83 8.95 -22.20
C ARG A 48 -3.24 9.36 -22.64
N ALA A 49 -4.27 8.92 -21.93
CA ALA A 49 -5.66 9.28 -22.21
C ALA A 49 -5.90 10.79 -21.99
N LEU A 50 -5.36 11.36 -20.91
CA LEU A 50 -5.42 12.80 -20.63
C LEU A 50 -4.68 13.63 -21.69
N ALA A 51 -3.50 13.17 -22.13
CA ALA A 51 -2.77 13.81 -23.21
C ALA A 51 -3.56 13.77 -24.53
N ALA A 52 -4.24 12.66 -24.84
CA ALA A 52 -5.12 12.56 -26.00
C ALA A 52 -6.32 13.54 -25.90
N ARG A 53 -6.87 13.73 -24.69
CA ARG A 53 -7.94 14.70 -24.42
C ARG A 53 -7.48 16.14 -24.63
N ALA A 54 -6.29 16.48 -24.15
CA ALA A 54 -5.69 17.78 -24.39
C ALA A 54 -5.44 18.02 -25.90
N ALA A 55 -4.97 17.01 -26.63
CA ALA A 55 -4.71 17.10 -28.06
C ALA A 55 -5.97 17.30 -28.93
N LEU A 56 -7.17 16.99 -28.42
CA LEU A 56 -8.43 17.31 -29.11
C LEU A 56 -8.63 18.82 -29.32
N HIS A 57 -8.02 19.64 -28.47
CA HIS A 57 -8.19 21.09 -28.46
C HIS A 57 -7.17 21.81 -29.37
N SER A 58 -6.19 21.09 -29.93
CA SER A 58 -5.06 21.66 -30.70
C SER A 58 -5.01 21.23 -32.18
N GLY A 59 -5.96 20.42 -32.65
CA GLY A 59 -6.01 19.90 -34.02
C GLY A 59 -7.18 20.44 -34.88
N PRO A 60 -7.20 20.11 -36.19
CA PRO A 60 -8.34 20.41 -37.06
C PRO A 60 -9.62 19.73 -36.53
N ALA A 61 -10.78 20.32 -36.86
CA ALA A 61 -12.09 19.92 -36.34
C ALA A 61 -12.24 18.38 -36.28
N PRO A 62 -12.24 17.78 -35.08
CA PRO A 62 -12.28 16.34 -34.94
C PRO A 62 -13.63 15.78 -35.45
N SER A 63 -13.63 14.52 -35.89
CA SER A 63 -14.88 13.76 -36.06
C SER A 63 -15.76 13.93 -34.82
N PRO A 64 -17.09 14.10 -34.96
CA PRO A 64 -17.98 14.39 -33.84
C PRO A 64 -17.96 13.33 -32.73
N TRP A 65 -17.57 12.10 -33.03
CA TRP A 65 -17.46 11.00 -32.07
C TRP A 65 -16.15 10.98 -31.28
N ARG A 66 -15.11 11.67 -31.78
CA ARG A 66 -13.75 11.62 -31.22
C ARG A 66 -13.65 12.20 -29.80
N PRO A 67 -14.36 13.30 -29.44
CA PRO A 67 -14.39 13.78 -28.06
C PRO A 67 -14.97 12.76 -27.09
N GLN A 68 -16.12 12.17 -27.42
CA GLN A 68 -16.79 11.17 -26.58
C GLN A 68 -15.89 9.95 -26.35
N CYS A 69 -15.27 9.41 -27.40
CA CYS A 69 -14.38 8.25 -27.26
C CYS A 69 -13.18 8.53 -26.35
N VAL A 70 -12.63 9.75 -26.38
CA VAL A 70 -11.50 10.12 -25.53
C VAL A 70 -11.92 10.32 -24.08
N ASP A 71 -13.08 10.93 -23.83
CA ASP A 71 -13.64 11.05 -22.49
C ASP A 71 -13.95 9.66 -21.89
N ASP A 72 -14.48 8.73 -22.70
CA ASP A 72 -14.72 7.35 -22.28
C ASP A 72 -13.40 6.61 -21.96
N LEU A 73 -12.33 6.86 -22.73
CA LEU A 73 -11.01 6.31 -22.45
C LEU A 73 -10.43 6.82 -21.12
N VAL A 74 -10.56 8.12 -20.84
CA VAL A 74 -10.12 8.70 -19.55
C VAL A 74 -10.88 8.05 -18.40
N LYS A 75 -12.20 7.95 -18.50
CA LYS A 75 -13.03 7.29 -17.48
C LYS A 75 -12.65 5.83 -17.26
N CYS A 76 -12.41 5.07 -18.33
CA CYS A 76 -11.97 3.69 -18.23
C CYS A 76 -10.60 3.54 -17.57
N ALA A 77 -9.65 4.41 -17.92
CA ALA A 77 -8.31 4.40 -17.32
C ALA A 77 -8.35 4.76 -15.83
N ASP A 78 -9.12 5.77 -15.46
CA ASP A 78 -9.30 6.21 -14.08
C ASP A 78 -9.98 5.13 -13.23
N ALA A 79 -11.10 4.55 -13.72
CA ALA A 79 -11.77 3.44 -13.05
C ALA A 79 -10.87 2.19 -12.88
N GLN A 80 -9.95 1.96 -13.81
CA GLN A 80 -8.99 0.86 -13.70
C GLN A 80 -7.91 1.14 -12.66
N ARG A 81 -7.40 2.37 -12.60
CA ARG A 81 -6.48 2.83 -11.55
C ARG A 81 -7.12 2.67 -10.17
N ASP A 82 -8.37 3.10 -10.04
CA ASP A 82 -9.15 3.01 -8.80
C ASP A 82 -9.36 1.58 -8.31
N ARG A 83 -9.69 0.66 -9.23
CA ARG A 83 -9.74 -0.78 -8.94
C ARG A 83 -8.43 -1.30 -8.41
N LEU A 84 -7.31 -0.93 -9.02
CA LEU A 84 -5.98 -1.38 -8.62
C LEU A 84 -5.56 -0.79 -7.27
N ALA A 85 -5.92 0.46 -6.97
CA ALA A 85 -5.73 1.05 -5.64
C ALA A 85 -6.51 0.28 -4.56
N SER A 86 -7.77 -0.10 -4.82
CA SER A 86 -8.55 -0.96 -3.92
C SER A 86 -7.93 -2.35 -3.76
N VAL A 87 -7.47 -2.98 -4.85
CA VAL A 87 -6.74 -4.26 -4.77
C VAL A 87 -5.48 -4.12 -3.91
N LEU A 88 -4.70 -3.06 -4.10
CA LEU A 88 -3.51 -2.81 -3.31
C LEU A 88 -3.86 -2.64 -1.82
N ALA A 89 -4.91 -1.88 -1.49
CA ALA A 89 -5.35 -1.72 -0.11
C ALA A 89 -5.72 -3.06 0.53
N ARG A 90 -6.40 -3.94 -0.21
CA ARG A 90 -6.81 -5.28 0.26
C ARG A 90 -5.65 -6.23 0.50
N ILE A 91 -4.50 -6.02 -0.14
CA ILE A 91 -3.30 -6.84 0.08
C ILE A 91 -2.40 -6.16 1.13
N ALA A 92 -2.25 -4.84 1.08
CA ALA A 92 -1.40 -4.07 1.97
C ALA A 92 -1.95 -3.99 3.41
N ALA A 93 -3.28 -3.95 3.60
CA ALA A 93 -3.90 -3.95 4.92
C ALA A 93 -3.55 -5.21 5.75
N PRO A 94 -3.80 -6.43 5.25
CA PRO A 94 -3.37 -7.63 5.97
C PRO A 94 -1.86 -7.75 6.10
N TYR A 95 -1.10 -7.25 5.11
CA TYR A 95 0.37 -7.20 5.20
C TYR A 95 0.85 -6.35 6.38
N ALA A 96 0.36 -5.11 6.48
CA ALA A 96 0.69 -4.20 7.56
C ALA A 96 0.36 -4.80 8.93
N VAL A 97 -0.85 -5.35 9.07
CA VAL A 97 -1.28 -6.00 10.32
C VAL A 97 -0.42 -7.21 10.65
N TYR A 98 -0.09 -8.02 9.65
CA TYR A 98 0.77 -9.18 9.88
C TYR A 98 2.16 -8.76 10.36
N VAL A 99 2.81 -7.83 9.65
CA VAL A 99 4.13 -7.34 10.01
C VAL A 99 4.11 -6.69 11.41
N SER A 100 3.10 -5.90 11.74
CA SER A 100 2.95 -5.31 13.08
C SER A 100 2.85 -6.36 14.19
N ARG A 101 2.14 -7.47 13.95
CA ARG A 101 2.07 -8.59 14.89
C ARG A 101 3.42 -9.28 15.04
N VAL A 102 4.10 -9.60 13.94
CA VAL A 102 5.44 -10.21 13.97
C VAL A 102 6.41 -9.31 14.74
N ALA A 103 6.43 -8.01 14.44
CA ALA A 103 7.28 -7.05 15.11
C ALA A 103 6.98 -6.96 16.62
N SER A 104 5.70 -6.97 17.00
CA SER A 104 5.27 -6.97 18.41
C SER A 104 5.69 -8.24 19.15
N ASP A 105 5.64 -9.40 18.50
CA ASP A 105 6.09 -10.67 19.07
C ASP A 105 7.61 -10.67 19.25
N VAL A 106 8.36 -10.23 18.23
CA VAL A 106 9.83 -10.11 18.28
C VAL A 106 10.26 -9.17 19.41
N VAL A 107 9.69 -7.96 19.51
CA VAL A 107 10.03 -7.00 20.57
C VAL A 107 9.71 -7.55 21.96
N ALA A 108 8.67 -8.38 22.08
CA ALA A 108 8.32 -9.02 23.34
C ALA A 108 9.08 -10.33 23.62
N GLY A 109 10.03 -10.73 22.77
CA GLY A 109 10.78 -11.98 22.90
C GLY A 109 9.92 -13.25 22.73
N ARG A 110 8.75 -13.14 22.08
CA ARG A 110 7.88 -14.26 21.75
C ARG A 110 8.22 -14.82 20.37
N SER A 111 7.97 -16.11 20.18
CA SER A 111 8.08 -16.72 18.85
C SER A 111 6.92 -16.25 17.96
N PRO A 112 7.18 -15.60 16.82
CA PRO A 112 6.14 -15.17 15.90
C PRO A 112 5.43 -16.38 15.29
N SER A 113 4.12 -16.28 15.15
CA SER A 113 3.30 -17.28 14.46
C SER A 113 2.92 -16.82 13.05
N VAL A 114 2.52 -17.76 12.19
CA VAL A 114 1.87 -17.41 10.92
C VAL A 114 0.39 -17.18 11.23
N PRO A 115 -0.12 -15.94 11.16
CA PRO A 115 -1.54 -15.69 11.32
C PRO A 115 -2.29 -16.12 10.07
N ASP A 116 -3.61 -16.21 10.20
CA ASP A 116 -4.50 -16.22 9.06
C ASP A 116 -4.51 -14.81 8.43
N VAL A 117 -3.62 -14.61 7.46
CA VAL A 117 -3.35 -13.31 6.81
C VAL A 117 -4.59 -12.79 6.06
N ALA A 118 -5.55 -13.64 5.71
CA ALA A 118 -6.63 -13.30 4.78
C ALA A 118 -7.80 -12.47 5.36
N LEU A 119 -7.82 -12.20 6.67
CA LEU A 119 -9.08 -11.79 7.32
C LEU A 119 -9.32 -10.29 7.47
N VAL A 120 -8.27 -9.45 7.50
CA VAL A 120 -8.47 -8.02 7.83
C VAL A 120 -8.86 -7.23 6.59
N ARG A 121 -10.07 -6.66 6.63
CA ARG A 121 -10.53 -5.74 5.58
C ARG A 121 -9.92 -4.35 5.76
N PRO A 122 -9.66 -3.61 4.67
CA PRO A 122 -9.26 -2.21 4.75
C PRO A 122 -10.18 -1.35 5.65
N SER A 123 -11.50 -1.51 5.53
CA SER A 123 -12.45 -0.77 6.37
C SER A 123 -12.36 -1.10 7.86
N GLU A 124 -12.11 -2.37 8.20
CA GLU A 124 -11.87 -2.83 9.57
C GLU A 124 -10.57 -2.24 10.12
N LEU A 125 -9.50 -2.24 9.31
CA LEU A 125 -8.23 -1.62 9.67
C LEU A 125 -8.42 -0.12 9.93
N ILE A 126 -9.10 0.60 9.05
CA ILE A 126 -9.39 2.03 9.24
C ILE A 126 -10.19 2.22 10.53
N ALA A 127 -11.22 1.41 10.79
CA ALA A 127 -12.04 1.54 12.00
C ALA A 127 -11.25 1.28 13.30
N ASP A 128 -10.27 0.38 13.28
CA ASP A 128 -9.63 -0.16 14.49
C ASP A 128 -8.08 -0.14 14.41
N ALA A 129 -7.56 0.90 13.76
CA ALA A 129 -6.13 1.05 13.45
C ALA A 129 -5.24 1.00 14.70
N ASP A 130 -5.67 1.60 15.81
CA ASP A 130 -4.90 1.62 17.05
C ASP A 130 -4.63 0.22 17.61
N ARG A 131 -5.60 -0.69 17.49
CA ARG A 131 -5.45 -2.08 17.91
C ARG A 131 -4.68 -2.91 16.89
N LEU A 132 -4.93 -2.69 15.60
CA LEU A 132 -4.41 -3.53 14.53
C LEU A 132 -2.98 -3.15 14.12
N LEU A 133 -2.58 -1.89 14.33
CA LEU A 133 -1.27 -1.31 14.01
C LEU A 133 -0.65 -0.67 15.28
N PRO A 134 -0.33 -1.48 16.31
CA PRO A 134 0.26 -0.99 17.54
C PRO A 134 1.57 -0.25 17.25
N ALA A 135 1.91 0.72 18.10
CA ALA A 135 3.24 1.33 18.06
C ALA A 135 4.29 0.28 18.42
N VAL A 136 5.33 0.17 17.60
CA VAL A 136 6.44 -0.77 17.81
C VAL A 136 7.74 0.03 17.85
N THR A 137 8.59 -0.30 18.82
CA THR A 137 9.93 0.25 18.94
C THR A 137 10.87 -0.88 19.33
N PHE A 138 11.91 -1.08 18.52
CA PHE A 138 12.93 -2.10 18.77
C PHE A 138 13.94 -1.56 19.77
N ARG A 139 14.49 -2.45 20.63
CA ARG A 139 15.57 -2.06 21.52
C ARG A 139 16.78 -1.63 20.70
N GLU A 140 17.34 -0.47 21.00
CA GLU A 140 18.52 0.07 20.33
C GLU A 140 19.76 -0.73 20.75
N VAL A 141 20.13 -1.72 19.94
CA VAL A 141 21.38 -2.49 20.10
C VAL A 141 22.50 -1.97 19.20
N HIS A 142 22.16 -1.12 18.19
CA HIS A 142 23.08 -0.49 17.25
C HIS A 142 22.46 0.80 16.67
N GLU A 143 23.27 1.76 16.22
CA GLU A 143 22.84 3.06 15.65
C GLU A 143 21.83 2.90 14.49
N ALA A 144 22.10 1.98 13.56
CA ALA A 144 21.18 1.60 12.49
C ALA A 144 19.75 1.26 12.95
N LEU A 145 19.54 0.77 14.19
CA LEU A 145 18.19 0.51 14.71
C LEU A 145 17.49 1.77 15.22
N ALA A 146 18.23 2.79 15.65
CA ALA A 146 17.66 4.08 16.01
C ALA A 146 17.08 4.78 14.77
N ASP A 147 17.83 4.78 13.65
CA ASP A 147 17.35 5.28 12.36
C ASP A 147 16.10 4.51 11.89
N GLN A 148 16.12 3.19 12.00
CA GLN A 148 14.97 2.35 11.63
C GLN A 148 13.75 2.58 12.52
N ASN A 149 13.93 2.76 13.83
CA ASN A 149 12.84 3.15 14.73
C ASN A 149 12.23 4.51 14.34
N ALA A 150 13.06 5.47 13.95
CA ALA A 150 12.60 6.78 13.50
C ALA A 150 11.81 6.69 12.19
N GLU A 151 12.29 5.90 11.21
CA GLU A 151 11.60 5.65 9.94
C GLU A 151 10.25 4.94 10.16
N VAL A 152 10.20 3.91 11.01
CA VAL A 152 8.95 3.22 11.38
C VAL A 152 7.96 4.19 12.03
N ALA A 153 8.42 5.03 12.96
CA ALA A 153 7.58 6.01 13.63
C ALA A 153 7.03 7.05 12.65
N ALA A 154 7.87 7.57 11.74
CA ALA A 154 7.47 8.52 10.72
C ALA A 154 6.43 7.92 9.75
N ALA A 155 6.68 6.71 9.25
CA ALA A 155 5.75 5.99 8.37
C ALA A 155 4.41 5.73 9.07
N ARG A 156 4.43 5.37 10.36
CA ARG A 156 3.20 5.19 11.16
C ARG A 156 2.44 6.51 11.33
N ILE A 157 3.12 7.61 11.63
CA ILE A 157 2.48 8.92 11.77
C ILE A 157 1.79 9.33 10.46
N ALA A 158 2.47 9.18 9.32
CA ALA A 158 1.90 9.47 8.01
C ALA A 158 0.67 8.60 7.70
N LEU A 159 0.74 7.29 7.94
CA LEU A 159 -0.39 6.38 7.76
C LEU A 159 -1.58 6.75 8.66
N PHE A 160 -1.34 7.07 9.92
CA PHE A 160 -2.42 7.43 10.86
C PHE A 160 -3.09 8.77 10.51
N ALA A 161 -2.36 9.72 9.92
CA ALA A 161 -2.95 10.94 9.38
C ALA A 161 -3.97 10.63 8.27
N ILE A 162 -3.58 9.77 7.32
CA ILE A 162 -4.46 9.35 6.21
C ILE A 162 -5.67 8.55 6.75
N ILE A 163 -5.46 7.62 7.68
CA ILE A 163 -6.55 6.85 8.31
C ILE A 163 -7.57 7.78 8.97
N GLU A 164 -7.10 8.82 9.64
CA GLU A 164 -7.99 9.79 10.30
C GLU A 164 -8.79 10.63 9.29
N ASP A 165 -8.19 10.99 8.17
CA ASP A 165 -8.91 11.67 7.08
C ASP A 165 -9.94 10.74 6.41
N GLU A 166 -9.60 9.47 6.17
CA GLU A 166 -10.53 8.44 5.67
C GLU A 166 -11.71 8.20 6.62
N ARG A 167 -11.47 8.22 7.94
CA ARG A 167 -12.53 8.11 8.96
C ARG A 167 -13.50 9.28 8.87
N ARG A 168 -13.01 10.51 8.67
CA ARG A 168 -13.83 11.72 8.55
C ARG A 168 -14.63 11.72 7.25
N ALA A 169 -14.01 11.30 6.15
CA ALA A 169 -14.63 11.20 4.84
C ALA A 169 -15.67 10.07 4.73
N ARG A 170 -15.64 9.09 5.64
CA ARG A 170 -16.53 7.89 5.65
C ARG A 170 -16.44 7.07 4.36
N SER A 171 -15.27 7.10 3.72
CA SER A 171 -14.97 6.48 2.42
C SER A 171 -14.42 5.07 2.53
N ALA A 172 -14.14 4.57 3.74
CA ALA A 172 -13.40 3.32 3.97
C ALA A 172 -13.93 2.07 3.23
N ILE A 173 -15.24 1.98 2.97
CA ILE A 173 -15.87 0.84 2.29
C ILE A 173 -15.42 0.71 0.82
N ARG A 174 -14.96 1.81 0.19
CA ARG A 174 -14.51 1.80 -1.22
C ARG A 174 -13.34 0.86 -1.47
N TYR A 175 -12.55 0.59 -0.43
CA TYR A 175 -11.39 -0.31 -0.50
C TYR A 175 -11.76 -1.79 -0.39
N ASP A 176 -12.89 -2.14 0.22
CA ASP A 176 -13.26 -3.52 0.50
C ASP A 176 -13.71 -4.30 -0.76
N ASP A 177 -14.29 -3.59 -1.72
CA ASP A 177 -14.77 -4.17 -2.98
C ASP A 177 -14.21 -3.42 -4.21
N PRO A 178 -13.20 -3.99 -4.89
CA PRO A 178 -12.64 -3.42 -6.11
C PRO A 178 -13.69 -3.21 -7.22
N ALA A 179 -14.72 -4.05 -7.30
CA ALA A 179 -15.77 -3.88 -8.31
C ALA A 179 -16.59 -2.61 -8.07
N SER A 180 -16.79 -2.25 -6.79
CA SER A 180 -17.47 -1.03 -6.38
C SER A 180 -16.62 0.23 -6.59
N ALA A 181 -15.30 0.14 -6.48
CA ALA A 181 -14.38 1.28 -6.62
C ALA A 181 -14.57 2.03 -7.94
N ALA A 182 -14.77 1.30 -9.04
CA ALA A 182 -15.01 1.90 -10.37
C ALA A 182 -16.34 2.67 -10.52
N HIS A 183 -17.28 2.54 -9.58
CA HIS A 183 -18.58 3.20 -9.63
C HIS A 183 -18.61 4.52 -8.84
N TYR A 184 -17.58 4.82 -8.04
CA TYR A 184 -17.50 6.07 -7.25
C TYR A 184 -16.85 7.24 -8.01
N GLY A 185 -16.31 7.00 -9.21
CA GLY A 185 -15.54 7.95 -10.03
C GLY A 185 -16.34 9.03 -10.75
N MET A 186 -17.25 9.74 -10.07
CA MET A 186 -17.89 10.95 -10.64
C MET A 186 -17.59 12.25 -9.89
N ASP A 187 -17.10 12.22 -8.64
CA ASP A 187 -16.90 13.47 -7.86
C ASP A 187 -15.68 13.46 -6.89
N ILE A 188 -14.86 12.40 -6.85
CA ILE A 188 -13.70 12.31 -5.93
C ILE A 188 -12.44 12.08 -6.77
N GLU A 189 -11.88 13.15 -7.34
CA GLU A 189 -10.59 13.09 -8.05
C GLU A 189 -9.45 12.80 -7.06
N GLY A 190 -8.64 11.76 -7.33
CA GLY A 190 -7.22 11.72 -6.95
C GLY A 190 -6.82 11.10 -5.61
N GLU A 191 -7.72 10.92 -4.64
CA GLU A 191 -7.31 10.62 -3.24
C GLU A 191 -7.21 9.13 -2.89
N MET A 192 -7.68 8.20 -3.73
CA MET A 192 -7.83 6.80 -3.31
C MET A 192 -6.49 6.04 -3.17
N ILE A 193 -5.40 6.53 -3.77
CA ILE A 193 -4.11 5.83 -3.80
C ILE A 193 -3.25 6.05 -2.55
N GLU A 194 -3.45 7.14 -1.80
CA GLU A 194 -2.56 7.51 -0.70
C GLU A 194 -2.60 6.50 0.45
N PHE A 195 -3.80 6.03 0.80
CA PHE A 195 -3.98 5.02 1.85
C PHE A 195 -3.28 3.68 1.55
N PRO A 196 -3.49 3.03 0.39
CA PRO A 196 -2.80 1.78 0.08
C PRO A 196 -1.27 1.93 -0.02
N GLU A 197 -0.77 3.07 -0.53
CA GLU A 197 0.67 3.33 -0.58
C GLU A 197 1.26 3.51 0.83
N ALA A 198 0.61 4.30 1.69
CA ALA A 198 1.06 4.50 3.06
C ALA A 198 1.07 3.19 3.88
N LEU A 199 0.08 2.31 3.66
CA LEU A 199 0.07 0.96 4.23
C LEU A 199 1.29 0.16 3.81
N LEU A 200 1.58 0.14 2.50
CA LEU A 200 2.72 -0.59 1.95
C LEU A 200 4.05 -0.03 2.44
N THR A 201 4.22 1.30 2.47
CA THR A 201 5.40 1.96 3.02
C THR A 201 5.60 1.56 4.48
N TYR A 202 4.58 1.73 5.34
CA TYR A 202 4.67 1.35 6.75
C TYR A 202 5.02 -0.13 6.93
N ALA A 203 4.32 -1.03 6.23
CA ALA A 203 4.56 -2.46 6.34
C ALA A 203 5.98 -2.85 5.89
N SER A 204 6.48 -2.24 4.81
CA SER A 204 7.80 -2.54 4.27
C SER A 204 8.91 -2.02 5.18
N THR A 205 8.78 -0.79 5.67
CA THR A 205 9.71 -0.21 6.65
C THR A 205 9.76 -1.03 7.94
N LEU A 206 8.59 -1.46 8.45
CA LEU A 206 8.55 -2.29 9.64
C LEU A 206 9.13 -3.69 9.41
N ALA A 207 8.86 -4.31 8.26
CA ALA A 207 9.42 -5.62 7.91
C ALA A 207 10.95 -5.57 7.81
N TRP A 208 11.49 -4.49 7.23
CA TRP A 208 12.93 -4.24 7.19
C TRP A 208 13.52 -4.06 8.59
N ALA A 209 12.89 -3.26 9.45
CA ALA A 209 13.33 -3.07 10.83
C ALA A 209 13.33 -4.40 11.63
N VAL A 210 12.33 -5.27 11.44
CA VAL A 210 12.32 -6.64 11.99
C VAL A 210 13.53 -7.44 11.49
N GLY A 211 13.83 -7.37 10.19
CA GLY A 211 14.99 -8.03 9.60
C GLY A 211 16.30 -7.58 10.22
N VAL A 212 16.53 -6.26 10.31
CA VAL A 212 17.73 -5.68 10.94
C VAL A 212 17.85 -6.09 12.40
N PHE A 213 16.76 -5.99 13.18
CA PHE A 213 16.77 -6.32 14.60
C PHE A 213 17.12 -7.79 14.84
N THR A 214 16.46 -8.70 14.14
CA THR A 214 16.65 -10.15 14.32
C THR A 214 17.99 -10.67 13.79
N CYS A 215 18.69 -9.89 12.95
CA CYS A 215 20.06 -10.19 12.54
C CYS A 215 21.12 -9.63 13.51
N ALA A 216 20.78 -8.60 14.28
CA ALA A 216 21.68 -7.94 15.24
C ALA A 216 21.73 -8.65 16.61
N GLU A 217 20.68 -9.37 16.99
CA GLU A 217 20.69 -10.37 18.08
C GLU A 217 21.35 -11.69 17.62
#